data_AF-J9ERZ3-F1
#
_entry.id   AF-J9ERZ3-F1
#
_cell.length_a   1.000
_cell.length_b   1.000
_cell.length_c   1.000
_cell.angle_alpha   90.00
_cell.angle_beta   90.00
_cell.angle_gamma   90.00
#
_symmetry.space_group_name_H-M   'P 1'
#
loop_
_entity.id
_entity.type
_entity.pdbx_description
1 polymer ?
#
loop_
_entity_poly.entity_id
_entity_poly.type
_entity_poly.pdbx_seq_one_letter_code
_entity_poly.pdbx_strand_id
1 'polypeptide(L)'
;MVERPTLYYAFATPGEIFVRLAEIFTMGPEIFRDEYVSQCLSRFLHDYLEPKTRNGLLCLVLKEPIAGLDAFGPFYEDLLRHFEEFSMGDENFTLFILLGAYGNQRLLDGLFMKCALWSPDKNIVRQMILKKMLDFLLNLVTARQMNEVEVTEKNYFSQFRKLLLAYAATIRESIIMKSRNQLVYEIASSELDTELVKQYNNLASTLQQSLSDYLDFQLK
;
A
#
# COMPACT_ATOMS: atom_id res chain seq x y z
N MET A 1 5.23 11.45 33.08
CA MET A 1 6.16 10.30 32.97
C MET A 1 6.75 10.32 31.57
N VAL A 2 8.08 10.39 31.44
CA VAL A 2 8.75 10.22 30.14
C VAL A 2 8.89 8.70 29.95
N GLU A 3 8.14 8.13 28.99
CA GLU A 3 8.32 6.73 28.62
C GLU A 3 9.75 6.52 28.13
N ARG A 4 10.47 5.60 28.77
CA ARG A 4 11.79 5.20 28.29
C ARG A 4 11.59 4.32 27.05
N PRO A 5 12.36 4.53 25.96
CA PRO A 5 12.32 3.62 24.83
C PRO A 5 12.58 2.20 25.31
N THR A 6 11.65 1.29 25.07
CA THR A 6 11.81 -0.13 25.38
C THR A 6 13.00 -0.69 24.58
N LEU A 7 13.83 -1.51 25.23
CA LEU A 7 15.00 -2.18 24.62
C LEU A 7 14.66 -2.93 23.32
N TYR A 8 13.39 -3.34 23.16
CA TYR A 8 12.86 -3.97 21.95
C TYR A 8 13.09 -3.14 20.68
N TYR A 9 13.00 -1.81 20.78
CA TYR A 9 13.23 -0.90 19.65
C TYR A 9 14.68 -0.75 19.23
N ALA A 10 15.63 -1.21 20.07
CA ALA A 10 17.06 -1.04 19.81
C ALA A 10 17.67 -2.17 18.95
N PHE A 11 17.01 -3.34 18.88
CA PHE A 11 17.59 -4.53 18.23
C PHE A 11 16.72 -5.14 17.12
N ALA A 12 15.41 -4.87 17.10
CA ALA A 12 14.52 -5.41 16.08
C ALA A 12 14.41 -4.48 14.86
N THR A 13 14.47 -5.07 13.66
CA THR A 13 14.22 -4.32 12.42
C THR A 13 12.72 -4.06 12.22
N PRO A 14 12.31 -3.01 11.48
CA PRO A 14 10.89 -2.79 11.19
C PRO A 14 10.21 -3.98 10.49
N GLY A 15 10.95 -4.72 9.66
CA GLY A 15 10.46 -5.95 9.02
C GLY A 15 10.20 -7.08 10.03
N GLU A 16 11.09 -7.28 11.01
CA GLU A 16 10.86 -8.23 12.11
C GLU A 16 9.64 -7.86 12.93
N ILE A 17 9.51 -6.57 13.31
CA ILE A 17 8.33 -6.09 14.03
C ILE A 17 7.07 -6.32 13.21
N PHE A 18 7.10 -6.02 11.90
CA PHE A 18 5.99 -6.30 11.00
C PHE A 18 5.58 -7.77 11.07
N VAL A 19 6.52 -8.71 10.93
CA VAL A 19 6.22 -10.15 11.00
C VAL A 19 5.62 -10.54 12.36
N ARG A 20 6.15 -10.03 13.48
CA ARG A 20 5.59 -10.32 14.81
C ARG A 20 4.17 -9.80 14.99
N LEU A 21 3.84 -8.63 14.46
CA LEU A 21 2.46 -8.13 14.49
C LEU A 21 1.55 -8.94 13.57
N ALA A 22 2.05 -9.35 12.39
CA ALA A 22 1.31 -10.22 11.48
C ALA A 22 0.95 -11.57 12.12
N GLU A 23 1.86 -12.17 12.89
CA GLU A 23 1.59 -13.41 13.64
C GLU A 23 0.35 -13.26 14.53
N ILE A 24 0.21 -12.13 15.24
CA ILE A 24 -0.95 -11.86 16.11
C ILE A 24 -2.25 -11.82 15.30
N PHE A 25 -2.25 -11.20 14.12
CA PHE A 25 -3.42 -11.19 13.24
C PHE A 25 -3.76 -12.58 12.70
N THR A 26 -2.76 -13.40 12.37
CA THR A 26 -2.97 -14.78 11.91
C THR A 26 -3.44 -15.74 13.00
N MET A 27 -3.21 -15.43 14.28
CA MET A 27 -3.71 -16.26 15.39
C MET A 27 -5.23 -16.25 15.52
N GLY A 28 -5.92 -15.29 14.90
CA GLY A 28 -7.37 -15.22 14.86
C GLY A 28 -7.98 -14.12 15.74
N PRO A 29 -9.29 -13.87 15.57
CA PRO A 29 -9.99 -12.74 16.17
C PRO A 29 -10.09 -12.84 17.69
N GLU A 30 -10.00 -14.03 18.28
CA GLU A 30 -9.97 -14.18 19.73
C GLU A 30 -8.73 -13.53 20.36
N ILE A 31 -7.65 -13.40 19.59
CA ILE A 31 -6.38 -12.82 20.04
C ILE A 31 -6.32 -11.34 19.70
N PHE A 32 -6.42 -10.95 18.42
CA PHE A 32 -6.19 -9.55 18.04
C PHE A 32 -7.32 -8.60 18.46
N ARG A 33 -8.49 -9.13 18.83
CA ARG A 33 -9.60 -8.34 19.40
C ARG A 33 -9.62 -8.32 20.93
N ASP A 34 -8.75 -9.07 21.59
CA ASP A 34 -8.55 -8.89 23.03
C ASP A 34 -8.19 -7.41 23.29
N GLU A 35 -8.80 -6.82 24.32
CA GLU A 35 -8.69 -5.39 24.58
C GLU A 35 -7.22 -4.95 24.77
N TYR A 36 -6.44 -5.74 25.52
CA TYR A 36 -5.05 -5.41 25.82
C TYR A 36 -4.16 -5.66 24.60
N VAL A 37 -4.38 -6.76 23.88
CA VAL A 37 -3.66 -7.05 22.64
C VAL A 37 -3.92 -5.97 21.60
N SER A 38 -5.18 -5.57 21.41
CA SER A 38 -5.57 -4.54 20.45
C SER A 38 -4.98 -3.17 20.79
N GLN A 39 -4.95 -2.79 22.07
CA GLN A 39 -4.25 -1.58 22.53
C GLN A 39 -2.75 -1.65 22.27
N CYS A 40 -2.11 -2.79 22.53
CA CYS A 40 -0.69 -3.00 22.22
C CYS A 40 -0.42 -2.95 20.71
N LEU A 41 -1.22 -3.62 19.89
CA LEU A 41 -1.15 -3.57 18.42
C LEU A 41 -1.24 -2.13 17.93
N SER A 42 -2.24 -1.39 18.39
CA SER A 42 -2.43 0.02 18.03
C SER A 42 -1.19 0.87 18.34
N ARG A 43 -0.59 0.70 19.53
CA ARG A 43 0.65 1.40 19.90
C ARG A 43 1.82 1.02 19.01
N PHE A 44 2.03 -0.27 18.73
CA PHE A 44 3.12 -0.69 17.84
C PHE A 44 2.92 -0.17 16.40
N LEU A 45 1.68 -0.13 15.91
CA LEU A 45 1.37 0.41 14.60
C LEU A 45 1.66 1.91 14.53
N HIS A 46 1.12 2.69 15.48
CA HIS A 46 1.17 4.15 15.42
C HIS A 46 2.44 4.77 15.98
N ASP A 47 2.97 4.25 17.09
CA ASP A 47 4.10 4.86 17.77
C ASP A 47 5.44 4.35 17.22
N TYR A 48 5.44 3.21 16.51
CA TYR A 48 6.66 2.62 15.96
C TYR A 48 6.60 2.39 14.45
N LEU A 49 5.71 1.52 13.96
CA LEU A 49 5.76 1.05 12.57
C LEU A 49 5.46 2.18 11.58
N GLU A 50 4.46 3.00 11.85
CA GLU A 50 4.09 4.16 11.05
C GLU A 50 5.25 5.18 10.94
N PRO A 51 5.86 5.67 12.04
CA PRO A 51 7.04 6.54 11.98
C PRO A 51 8.23 5.92 11.23
N LYS A 52 8.49 4.63 11.42
CA LYS A 52 9.55 3.93 10.68
C LYS A 52 9.24 3.86 9.18
N THR A 53 7.98 3.64 8.83
CA THR A 53 7.50 3.61 7.44
C THR A 53 7.62 4.98 6.78
N ARG A 54 7.24 6.07 7.48
CA ARG A 54 7.41 7.46 7.02
C ARG A 54 8.86 7.78 6.69
N ASN A 55 9.79 7.29 7.52
CA ASN A 55 11.22 7.49 7.32
C ASN A 55 11.84 6.52 6.31
N GLY A 56 11.03 5.70 5.63
CA GLY A 56 11.50 4.74 4.65
C GLY A 56 12.38 3.65 5.24
N LEU A 57 12.02 3.12 6.40
CA LEU A 57 12.76 2.05 7.06
C LEU A 57 12.04 0.69 6.99
N LEU A 58 10.78 0.66 6.53
CA LEU A 58 10.06 -0.59 6.30
C LEU A 58 10.47 -1.18 4.94
N CYS A 59 11.15 -2.32 4.97
CA CYS A 59 11.65 -3.04 3.80
C CYS A 59 11.26 -4.51 3.93
N LEU A 60 10.28 -4.93 3.14
CA LEU A 60 9.77 -6.30 3.11
C LEU A 60 10.10 -6.91 1.76
N VAL A 61 10.80 -8.04 1.75
CA VAL A 61 11.21 -8.74 0.53
C VAL A 61 10.45 -10.06 0.46
N LEU A 62 9.64 -10.26 -0.59
CA LEU A 62 8.74 -11.42 -0.67
C LEU A 62 9.49 -12.75 -0.86
N LYS A 63 10.68 -12.70 -1.45
CA LYS A 63 11.50 -13.87 -1.80
C LYS A 63 12.60 -14.20 -0.79
N GLU A 64 12.84 -13.33 0.18
CA GLU A 64 13.91 -13.52 1.18
C GLU A 64 13.30 -13.83 2.55
N PRO A 65 14.02 -14.58 3.40
CA PRO A 65 13.59 -14.79 4.76
C PRO A 65 13.65 -13.47 5.55
N ILE A 66 12.70 -13.31 6.46
CA ILE A 66 12.74 -12.28 7.51
C ILE A 66 13.00 -13.02 8.82
N ALA A 67 13.76 -12.45 9.75
CA ALA A 67 14.13 -13.21 10.95
C ALA A 67 12.88 -13.72 11.70
N GLY A 68 12.82 -15.04 11.92
CA GLY A 68 11.65 -15.74 12.45
C GLY A 68 10.68 -16.31 11.40
N LEU A 69 10.94 -16.10 10.10
CA LEU A 69 10.06 -16.53 9.02
C LEU A 69 10.85 -16.87 7.72
N ASP A 70 10.86 -18.14 7.36
CA ASP A 70 11.65 -18.66 6.24
C ASP A 70 11.14 -18.22 4.85
N ALA A 71 9.84 -17.91 4.73
CA ALA A 71 9.22 -17.51 3.47
C ALA A 71 8.15 -16.44 3.69
N PHE A 72 8.53 -15.16 3.49
CA PHE A 72 7.62 -14.04 3.71
C PHE A 72 6.46 -13.97 2.71
N GLY A 73 6.70 -14.26 1.42
CA GLY A 73 5.64 -14.23 0.40
C GLY A 73 4.44 -15.13 0.71
N PRO A 74 4.63 -16.45 0.95
CA PRO A 74 3.54 -17.35 1.33
C PRO A 74 2.83 -16.94 2.63
N PHE A 75 3.59 -16.44 3.60
CA PHE A 75 3.03 -15.93 4.85
C PHE A 75 2.17 -14.68 4.64
N TYR A 76 2.58 -13.76 3.77
CA TYR A 76 1.78 -12.59 3.42
C TYR A 76 0.46 -12.98 2.74
N GLU A 77 0.47 -13.97 1.84
CA GLU A 77 -0.76 -14.50 1.25
C GLU A 77 -1.68 -15.15 2.28
N ASP A 78 -1.12 -15.79 3.31
CA ASP A 78 -1.87 -16.33 4.44
C ASP A 78 -2.47 -15.25 5.32
N LEU A 79 -1.71 -14.19 5.62
CA LEU A 79 -2.18 -13.00 6.33
C LEU A 79 -3.37 -12.34 5.60
N LEU A 80 -3.29 -12.24 4.27
CA LEU A 80 -4.39 -11.69 3.47
C LEU A 80 -5.65 -12.55 3.51
N ARG A 81 -5.50 -13.88 3.55
CA ARG A 81 -6.63 -14.81 3.76
C ARG A 81 -7.26 -14.60 5.14
N HIS A 82 -6.45 -14.50 6.19
CA HIS A 82 -6.95 -14.19 7.54
C HIS A 82 -7.63 -12.83 7.63
N PHE A 83 -7.15 -11.83 6.87
CA PHE A 83 -7.84 -10.54 6.78
C PHE A 83 -9.24 -10.71 6.17
N GLU A 84 -9.35 -11.42 5.05
CA GLU A 84 -10.63 -11.63 4.38
C GLU A 84 -11.62 -12.44 5.23
N GLU A 85 -11.13 -13.42 5.99
CA GLU A 85 -11.96 -14.29 6.83
C GLU A 85 -12.35 -13.64 8.16
N PHE A 86 -11.43 -12.95 8.82
CA PHE A 86 -11.57 -12.60 10.24
C PHE A 86 -11.49 -11.11 10.55
N SER A 87 -11.05 -10.24 9.64
CA SER A 87 -10.89 -8.81 9.95
C SER A 87 -12.19 -8.18 10.43
N MET A 88 -13.31 -8.51 9.77
CA MET A 88 -14.62 -7.84 9.92
C MET A 88 -14.50 -6.31 9.95
N GLY A 89 -13.58 -5.75 9.16
CA GLY A 89 -13.35 -4.30 9.08
C GLY A 89 -12.57 -3.70 10.25
N ASP A 90 -11.73 -4.50 10.93
CA ASP A 90 -10.80 -4.00 11.95
C ASP A 90 -9.85 -2.93 11.38
N GLU A 91 -9.80 -1.76 12.05
CA GLU A 91 -9.02 -0.62 11.57
C GLU A 91 -7.50 -0.86 11.72
N ASN A 92 -7.06 -1.52 12.80
CA ASN A 92 -5.65 -1.82 13.02
C ASN A 92 -5.14 -2.82 11.97
N PHE A 93 -5.93 -3.86 11.67
CA PHE A 93 -5.58 -4.84 10.67
C PHE A 93 -5.57 -4.21 9.27
N THR A 94 -6.55 -3.35 8.97
CA THR A 94 -6.61 -2.59 7.70
C THR A 94 -5.37 -1.69 7.54
N LEU A 95 -5.02 -0.93 8.59
CA LEU A 95 -3.82 -0.09 8.58
C LEU A 95 -2.56 -0.93 8.39
N PHE A 96 -2.46 -2.06 9.08
CA PHE A 96 -1.29 -2.93 9.03
C PHE A 96 -1.02 -3.45 7.61
N ILE A 97 -2.03 -3.97 6.91
CA ILE A 97 -1.86 -4.47 5.54
C ILE A 97 -1.54 -3.33 4.55
N LEU A 98 -2.11 -2.14 4.76
CA LEU A 98 -1.83 -0.95 3.93
C LEU A 98 -0.40 -0.43 4.16
N LEU A 99 0.10 -0.42 5.39
CA LEU A 99 1.49 -0.10 5.72
C LEU A 99 2.45 -1.07 4.99
N GLY A 100 2.13 -2.36 4.97
CA GLY A 100 2.90 -3.34 4.23
C GLY A 100 2.95 -3.06 2.73
N ALA A 101 1.82 -2.78 2.09
CA ALA A 101 1.76 -2.62 0.63
C ALA A 101 2.22 -1.24 0.13
N TYR A 102 1.80 -0.16 0.80
CA TYR A 102 2.08 1.22 0.39
C TYR A 102 3.30 1.82 1.08
N GLY A 103 3.67 1.30 2.25
CA GLY A 103 4.80 1.76 3.04
C GLY A 103 6.13 1.07 2.75
N ASN A 104 6.13 -0.02 1.98
CA ASN A 104 7.34 -0.80 1.68
C ASN A 104 8.31 -0.04 0.76
N GLN A 105 9.56 0.09 1.17
CA GLN A 105 10.63 0.74 0.40
C GLN A 105 11.08 -0.07 -0.83
N ARG A 106 10.84 -1.37 -0.84
CA ARG A 106 11.10 -2.19 -2.02
C ARG A 106 9.97 -1.98 -3.01
N LEU A 107 10.23 -1.20 -4.06
CA LEU A 107 9.23 -0.84 -5.08
C LEU A 107 8.54 -2.07 -5.69
N LEU A 108 9.31 -3.07 -6.12
CA LEU A 108 8.76 -4.25 -6.78
C LEU A 108 7.92 -5.11 -5.82
N ASP A 109 8.43 -5.38 -4.62
CA ASP A 109 7.71 -6.16 -3.61
C ASP A 109 6.45 -5.41 -3.14
N GLY A 110 6.54 -4.11 -2.88
CA GLY A 110 5.39 -3.26 -2.57
C GLY A 110 4.35 -3.28 -3.69
N LEU A 111 4.77 -3.23 -4.95
CA LEU A 111 3.87 -3.33 -6.10
C LEU A 111 3.18 -4.70 -6.19
N PHE A 112 3.89 -5.80 -5.92
CA PHE A 112 3.26 -7.12 -5.82
C PHE A 112 2.26 -7.21 -4.67
N MET A 113 2.61 -6.66 -3.51
CA MET A 113 1.71 -6.61 -2.35
C MET A 113 0.44 -5.79 -2.67
N LYS A 114 0.57 -4.62 -3.32
CA LYS A 114 -0.58 -3.85 -3.82
C LYS A 114 -1.41 -4.69 -4.78
N CYS A 115 -0.82 -5.33 -5.78
CA CYS A 115 -1.55 -6.21 -6.69
C CYS A 115 -2.32 -7.32 -5.96
N ALA A 116 -1.74 -7.89 -4.90
CA ALA A 116 -2.40 -8.92 -4.09
C ALA A 116 -3.60 -8.39 -3.29
N LEU A 117 -3.51 -7.15 -2.76
CA LEU A 117 -4.63 -6.50 -2.07
C LEU A 117 -5.80 -6.22 -3.02
N TRP A 118 -5.48 -5.76 -4.23
CA TRP A 118 -6.44 -5.30 -5.23
C TRP A 118 -6.89 -6.39 -6.20
N SER A 119 -6.54 -7.64 -5.90
CA SER A 119 -6.85 -8.77 -6.76
C SER A 119 -8.36 -9.04 -6.80
N PRO A 120 -8.98 -9.21 -7.99
CA PRO A 120 -10.43 -9.30 -8.14
C PRO A 120 -11.05 -10.59 -7.57
N ASP A 121 -10.22 -11.61 -7.32
CA ASP A 121 -10.58 -12.87 -6.69
C ASP A 121 -10.68 -12.78 -5.16
N LYS A 122 -10.33 -11.62 -4.57
CA LYS A 122 -10.35 -11.40 -3.12
C LYS A 122 -11.24 -10.21 -2.74
N ASN A 123 -11.91 -10.28 -1.60
CA ASN A 123 -12.75 -9.20 -1.05
C ASN A 123 -12.00 -8.27 -0.11
N ILE A 124 -10.67 -8.29 -0.11
CA ILE A 124 -9.82 -7.55 0.84
C ILE A 124 -10.16 -6.05 0.85
N VAL A 125 -10.03 -5.36 -0.30
CA VAL A 125 -10.26 -3.91 -0.38
C VAL A 125 -11.69 -3.50 -0.07
N ARG A 126 -12.66 -4.40 -0.30
CA ARG A 126 -14.08 -4.18 0.03
C ARG A 126 -14.31 -4.19 1.55
N GLN A 127 -13.57 -5.01 2.28
CA GLN A 127 -13.68 -5.13 3.74
C GLN A 127 -12.89 -4.06 4.50
N MET A 128 -12.00 -3.33 3.82
CA MET A 128 -11.20 -2.28 4.45
C MET A 128 -12.08 -1.12 4.95
N ILE A 129 -12.08 -0.91 6.26
CA ILE A 129 -12.74 0.23 6.90
C ILE A 129 -11.64 0.99 7.65
N LEU A 130 -11.45 2.27 7.30
CA LEU A 130 -10.57 3.17 8.05
C LEU A 130 -11.23 4.54 8.13
N LYS A 131 -11.74 4.90 9.32
CA LYS A 131 -12.43 6.18 9.52
C LYS A 131 -11.51 7.29 10.03
N LYS A 132 -10.45 6.91 10.74
CA LYS A 132 -9.40 7.81 11.23
C LYS A 132 -8.10 7.46 10.51
N MET A 133 -7.26 8.47 10.25
CA MET A 133 -5.94 8.35 9.61
C MET A 133 -5.90 8.30 8.08
N LEU A 134 -6.91 8.89 7.41
CA LEU A 134 -6.86 9.14 5.97
C LEU A 134 -5.59 9.90 5.56
N ASP A 135 -5.24 10.94 6.32
CA ASP A 135 -4.22 11.90 5.92
C ASP A 135 -2.82 11.28 5.85
N PHE A 136 -2.44 10.42 6.79
CA PHE A 136 -1.08 9.86 6.80
C PHE A 136 -0.83 8.97 5.59
N LEU A 137 -1.65 7.93 5.39
CA LEU A 137 -1.44 6.97 4.32
C LEU A 137 -1.61 7.66 2.96
N LEU A 138 -2.59 8.55 2.81
CA LEU A 138 -2.76 9.31 1.58
C LEU A 138 -1.54 10.20 1.31
N ASN A 139 -1.04 10.94 2.30
CA ASN A 139 0.17 11.76 2.15
C ASN A 139 1.40 10.91 1.80
N LEU A 140 1.53 9.73 2.40
CA LEU A 140 2.64 8.82 2.09
C LEU A 140 2.54 8.30 0.65
N VAL A 141 1.35 7.92 0.20
CA VAL A 141 1.11 7.51 -1.19
C VAL A 141 1.44 8.65 -2.14
N THR A 142 0.89 9.85 -1.91
CA THR A 142 1.14 11.02 -2.76
C THR A 142 2.62 11.41 -2.81
N ALA A 143 3.31 11.40 -1.68
CA ALA A 143 4.74 11.71 -1.63
C ALA A 143 5.57 10.67 -2.39
N ARG A 144 5.22 9.39 -2.30
CA ARG A 144 5.89 8.34 -3.08
C ARG A 144 5.55 8.42 -4.56
N GLN A 145 4.31 8.76 -4.91
CA GLN A 145 3.91 8.93 -6.30
C GLN A 145 4.81 9.93 -7.03
N MET A 146 5.04 11.09 -6.40
CA MET A 146 5.90 12.14 -6.96
C MET A 146 7.35 11.69 -7.22
N ASN A 147 7.86 10.74 -6.42
CA ASN A 147 9.27 10.34 -6.46
C ASN A 147 9.53 9.01 -7.17
N GLU A 148 8.55 8.09 -7.18
CA GLU A 148 8.76 6.68 -7.50
C GLU A 148 7.97 6.21 -8.73
N VAL A 149 6.97 6.97 -9.20
CA VAL A 149 6.07 6.50 -10.28
C VAL A 149 6.81 6.35 -11.60
N GLU A 150 7.66 7.29 -11.99
CA GLU A 150 8.43 7.19 -13.25
C GLU A 150 9.36 5.96 -13.26
N VAL A 151 10.01 5.70 -12.12
CA VAL A 151 10.88 4.53 -11.93
C VAL A 151 10.07 3.24 -12.00
N THR A 152 8.88 3.24 -11.40
CA THR A 152 7.97 2.10 -11.37
C THR A 152 7.40 1.79 -12.76
N GLU A 153 6.95 2.81 -13.48
CA GLU A 153 6.47 2.70 -14.87
C GLU A 153 7.58 2.16 -15.78
N LYS A 154 8.79 2.70 -15.68
CA LYS A 154 9.91 2.31 -16.55
C LYS A 154 10.36 0.87 -16.32
N ASN A 155 10.47 0.45 -15.06
CA ASN A 155 11.07 -0.84 -14.71
C ASN A 155 10.05 -1.96 -14.52
N TYR A 156 8.81 -1.63 -14.14
CA TYR A 156 7.77 -2.59 -13.71
C TYR A 156 6.41 -2.30 -14.36
N PHE A 157 6.42 -1.82 -15.61
CA PHE A 157 5.24 -1.41 -16.37
C PHE A 157 4.07 -2.42 -16.30
N SER A 158 4.37 -3.72 -16.45
CA SER A 158 3.32 -4.75 -16.54
C SER A 158 2.53 -4.90 -15.24
N GLN A 159 3.21 -4.85 -14.09
CA GLN A 159 2.62 -4.95 -12.77
C GLN A 159 1.90 -3.65 -12.41
N PHE A 160 2.51 -2.51 -12.72
CA PHE A 160 1.91 -1.20 -12.50
C PHE A 160 0.60 -1.04 -13.29
N ARG A 161 0.60 -1.40 -14.58
CA ARG A 161 -0.61 -1.38 -15.40
C ARG A 161 -1.71 -2.30 -14.87
N LYS A 162 -1.35 -3.50 -14.37
CA LYS A 162 -2.32 -4.41 -13.73
C LYS A 162 -2.97 -3.76 -12.52
N LEU A 163 -2.18 -3.10 -11.67
CA LEU A 163 -2.69 -2.39 -10.49
C LEU A 163 -3.65 -1.26 -10.88
N LEU A 164 -3.29 -0.43 -11.86
CA LEU A 164 -4.16 0.65 -12.34
C LEU A 164 -5.49 0.11 -12.90
N LEU A 165 -5.44 -0.98 -13.66
CA LEU A 165 -6.66 -1.63 -14.16
C LEU A 165 -7.54 -2.16 -13.01
N ALA A 166 -6.92 -2.69 -11.95
CA ALA A 166 -7.65 -3.13 -10.75
C ALA A 166 -8.30 -1.96 -10.01
N TYR A 167 -7.60 -0.84 -9.83
CA TYR A 167 -8.18 0.39 -9.28
C TYR A 167 -9.39 0.86 -10.10
N ALA A 168 -9.25 0.95 -11.42
CA ALA A 168 -10.32 1.42 -12.29
C ALA A 168 -11.53 0.46 -12.26
N ALA A 169 -11.29 -0.85 -12.28
CA ALA A 169 -12.35 -1.85 -12.24
C ALA A 169 -13.14 -1.81 -10.93
N THR A 170 -12.45 -1.78 -9.78
CA THR A 170 -13.09 -1.75 -8.46
C THR A 170 -13.91 -0.49 -8.21
N ILE A 171 -13.48 0.67 -8.70
CA ILE A 171 -14.28 1.91 -8.67
C ILE A 171 -15.48 1.81 -9.61
N ARG A 172 -15.26 1.41 -10.86
CA ARG A 172 -16.33 1.30 -11.88
C ARG A 172 -17.44 0.34 -11.46
N GLU A 173 -17.07 -0.77 -10.82
CA GLU A 173 -17.99 -1.80 -10.36
C GLU A 173 -18.57 -1.51 -8.96
N SER A 174 -18.26 -0.34 -8.40
CA SER A 174 -18.72 0.08 -7.06
C SER A 174 -18.38 -0.91 -5.94
N ILE A 175 -17.28 -1.67 -6.11
CA ILE A 175 -16.75 -2.58 -5.09
C ILE A 175 -16.25 -1.75 -3.90
N ILE A 176 -15.56 -0.65 -4.20
CA ILE A 176 -15.22 0.40 -3.24
C ILE A 176 -16.05 1.64 -3.53
N MET A 177 -16.45 2.34 -2.47
CA MET A 177 -17.21 3.59 -2.59
C MET A 177 -16.65 4.61 -1.62
N LYS A 178 -16.59 5.89 -2.01
CA LYS A 178 -16.13 6.98 -1.14
C LYS A 178 -16.86 7.03 0.21
N SER A 179 -18.14 6.67 0.25
CA SER A 179 -18.96 6.65 1.46
C SER A 179 -18.71 5.45 2.39
N ARG A 180 -18.08 4.38 1.91
CA ARG A 180 -17.88 3.12 2.64
C ARG A 180 -16.40 2.85 2.93
N ASN A 181 -15.55 2.99 1.92
CA ASN A 181 -14.13 2.68 1.94
C ASN A 181 -13.34 3.93 1.51
N GLN A 182 -13.52 5.04 2.23
CA GLN A 182 -13.05 6.36 1.80
C GLN A 182 -11.56 6.38 1.45
N LEU A 183 -10.70 5.85 2.33
CA LEU A 183 -9.24 5.88 2.14
C LEU A 183 -8.81 5.14 0.86
N VAL A 184 -9.23 3.89 0.69
CA VAL A 184 -8.82 3.11 -0.50
C VAL A 184 -9.42 3.66 -1.78
N TYR A 185 -10.61 4.28 -1.71
CA TYR A 185 -11.18 5.02 -2.84
C TYR A 185 -10.31 6.22 -3.22
N GLU A 186 -9.86 6.99 -2.23
CA GLU A 186 -9.00 8.16 -2.47
C GLU A 186 -7.61 7.76 -2.97
N ILE A 187 -7.02 6.69 -2.44
CA ILE A 187 -5.76 6.13 -2.95
C ILE A 187 -5.91 5.73 -4.42
N ALA A 188 -6.92 4.92 -4.74
CA ALA A 188 -7.14 4.44 -6.11
C ALA A 188 -7.41 5.61 -7.07
N SER A 189 -8.20 6.60 -6.64
CA SER A 189 -8.51 7.78 -7.45
C SER A 189 -7.26 8.64 -7.70
N SER A 190 -6.43 8.89 -6.67
CA SER A 190 -5.18 9.66 -6.78
C SER A 190 -4.18 9.02 -7.75
N GLU A 191 -4.02 7.70 -7.67
CA GLU A 191 -3.16 6.92 -8.58
C GLU A 191 -3.66 6.98 -10.04
N LEU A 192 -4.97 6.92 -10.26
CA LEU A 192 -5.56 7.03 -11.60
C LEU A 192 -5.48 8.44 -12.18
N ASP A 193 -5.78 9.47 -11.40
CA ASP A 193 -5.76 10.87 -11.85
C ASP A 193 -4.36 11.29 -12.31
N THR A 194 -3.32 10.86 -11.58
CA THR A 194 -1.93 11.13 -11.94
C THR A 194 -1.58 10.53 -13.30
N GLU A 195 -2.02 9.30 -13.56
CA GLU A 195 -1.80 8.63 -14.84
C GLU A 195 -2.56 9.33 -15.99
N LEU A 196 -3.81 9.74 -15.76
CA LEU A 196 -4.61 10.45 -16.76
C LEU A 196 -3.99 11.80 -17.14
N VAL A 197 -3.49 12.56 -16.15
CA VAL A 197 -2.78 13.83 -16.40
C VAL A 197 -1.51 13.60 -17.21
N LYS A 198 -0.74 12.55 -16.92
CA LYS A 198 0.45 12.20 -17.72
C LYS A 198 0.11 11.82 -19.16
N GLN A 199 -0.91 10.98 -19.37
CA GLN A 199 -1.34 10.59 -20.72
C GLN A 199 -1.77 11.81 -21.54
N TYR A 200 -2.51 12.73 -20.92
CA TYR A 200 -2.90 13.99 -21.54
C TYR A 200 -1.68 14.84 -21.93
N ASN A 201 -0.71 15.01 -21.02
CA ASN A 201 0.51 15.79 -21.30
C ASN A 201 1.35 15.17 -22.42
N ASN A 202 1.46 13.84 -22.48
CA ASN A 202 2.17 13.12 -23.53
C ASN A 202 1.47 13.26 -24.90
N LEU A 203 0.14 13.24 -24.93
CA LEU A 203 -0.62 13.51 -26.14
C LEU A 203 -0.43 14.96 -26.61
N ALA A 204 -0.48 15.92 -25.69
CA ALA A 204 -0.30 17.34 -26.00
C ALA A 204 1.10 17.63 -26.57
N SER A 205 2.16 17.05 -25.99
CA SER A 205 3.53 17.21 -26.50
C SER A 205 3.73 16.57 -27.87
N THR A 206 3.19 15.37 -28.10
CA THR A 206 3.24 14.68 -29.39
C THR A 206 2.56 15.50 -30.50
N LEU A 207 1.41 16.11 -30.18
CA LEU A 207 0.68 16.98 -31.10
C LEU A 207 1.45 18.28 -31.40
N GLN A 208 2.04 18.91 -30.38
CA GLN A 208 2.89 20.10 -30.57
C GLN A 208 4.10 19.81 -31.46
N GLN A 209 4.75 18.66 -31.25
CA GLN A 209 5.91 18.27 -32.04
C GLN A 209 5.53 17.97 -33.49
N SER A 210 4.41 17.26 -33.71
CA SER A 210 3.87 17.01 -35.06
C SER A 210 3.50 18.30 -35.79
N LEU A 211 2.97 19.31 -35.07
CA LEU A 211 2.66 20.62 -35.63
C LEU A 211 3.92 21.43 -35.96
N SER A 212 4.96 21.36 -35.12
CA SER A 212 6.25 22.00 -35.39
C SER A 212 6.92 21.39 -36.62
N ASP A 213 6.97 20.06 -36.70
CA ASP A 213 7.57 19.34 -37.83
C ASP A 213 6.82 19.63 -39.14
N TYR A 214 5.50 19.79 -39.08
CA TYR A 214 4.68 20.18 -40.24
C TYR A 214 4.96 21.62 -40.69
N LEU A 215 5.12 22.57 -39.75
CA LEU A 215 5.45 23.96 -40.06
C LEU A 215 6.87 24.10 -40.64
N ASP A 216 7.84 23.34 -40.12
CA ASP A 216 9.21 23.31 -40.65
C ASP A 216 9.28 22.68 -42.06
N PHE A 217 8.38 21.75 -42.38
CA PHE A 217 8.26 21.19 -43.72
C PHE A 217 7.66 22.18 -44.73
N GLN A 218 6.76 23.08 -44.29
CA GLN A 218 6.14 24.09 -45.15
C GLN A 218 7.06 25.30 -45.44
N LEU A 219 8.12 25.50 -44.64
CA LEU A 219 9.07 26.61 -44.75
C LEU A 219 10.35 26.27 -45.54
N LYS A 220 10.44 25.06 -46.11
CA LYS A 220 11.50 24.62 -47.04
C LYS A 220 10.97 24.51 -48.46
#